data_AF-A0A9P7HMB0-F1
#
_entry.id   AF-A0A9P7HMB0-F1
#
_cell.length_a   1.000
_cell.length_b   1.000
_cell.length_c   1.000
_cell.angle_alpha   90.00
_cell.angle_beta   90.00
_cell.angle_gamma   90.00
#
_symmetry.space_group_name_H-M   'P 1'
#
loop_
_entity.id
_entity.type
_entity.pdbx_description
1 polymer ?
#
loop_
_entity_poly.entity_id
_entity_poly.type
_entity_poly.pdbx_seq_one_letter_code
_entity_poly.pdbx_strand_id
1 'polypeptide(L)'
;MPKTATMPLKFSVYTCPPIPTKVLSPDTSSKDSGLWSPLSITLLYTPTTALVVDCPATVNPTQELAEWIKSQLPLGSTLKHFVCTHAHGDHFLGLPVLEEHFPGLQAYATKAVAQGIDVQKSPEIMDAVWAKTFFSSKDGSCLPDARSVLQALPTSNEFNLDGHLLKLYDVAHGDTHANSFIHVPELDPVVAGDIVYNGDCHQWLGEASSSEKRAQWLAALAEIQALRPKIVVPGHTFTPSSTSMRN
;
A
#
# COMPACT_ATOMS: atom_id res chain seq x y z
N MET A 1 10.59 36.64 11.07
CA MET A 1 9.31 36.27 10.40
C MET A 1 8.59 35.29 11.32
N PRO A 2 7.28 35.46 11.59
CA PRO A 2 6.54 34.46 12.35
C PRO A 2 6.55 33.15 11.55
N LYS A 3 7.01 32.05 12.14
CA LYS A 3 6.81 30.71 11.59
C LYS A 3 5.30 30.51 11.49
N THR A 4 4.76 30.46 10.27
CA THR A 4 3.42 29.95 10.03
C THR A 4 3.35 28.57 10.69
N ALA A 5 2.42 28.38 11.62
CA ALA A 5 2.24 27.09 12.28
C ALA A 5 1.91 26.06 11.19
N THR A 6 2.78 25.07 10.99
CA THR A 6 2.49 23.93 10.13
C THR A 6 1.31 23.18 10.73
N MET A 7 0.37 22.75 9.90
CA MET A 7 -0.77 21.98 10.36
C MET A 7 -0.29 20.68 11.02
N PRO A 8 -1.00 20.11 11.99
CA PRO A 8 -0.57 18.84 12.58
C PRO A 8 -0.78 17.70 11.57
N LEU A 9 0.28 16.95 11.28
CA LEU A 9 0.20 15.68 10.55
C LEU A 9 -0.11 14.53 11.51
N LYS A 10 -0.99 13.63 11.10
CA LYS A 10 -1.32 12.39 11.80
C LYS A 10 -1.22 11.22 10.84
N PHE A 11 -1.05 10.03 11.39
CA PHE A 11 -1.19 8.80 10.63
C PHE A 11 -2.03 7.78 11.39
N SER A 12 -2.78 6.99 10.65
CA SER A 12 -3.54 5.83 11.11
C SER A 12 -3.24 4.66 10.19
N VAL A 13 -3.38 3.44 10.69
CA VAL A 13 -3.19 2.23 9.88
C VAL A 13 -4.45 1.37 9.98
N TYR A 14 -4.95 0.94 8.84
CA TYR A 14 -6.06 0.02 8.68
C TYR A 14 -5.52 -1.36 8.33
N THR A 15 -5.97 -2.38 9.05
CA THR A 15 -5.66 -3.77 8.72
C THR A 15 -6.84 -4.36 7.95
N CYS A 16 -6.67 -4.53 6.64
CA CYS A 16 -7.62 -5.22 5.79
C CYS A 16 -7.61 -6.71 6.16
N PRO A 17 -8.77 -7.32 6.45
CA PRO A 17 -8.83 -8.75 6.70
C PRO A 17 -8.42 -9.56 5.46
N PRO A 18 -8.10 -10.86 5.62
CA PRO A 18 -7.80 -11.74 4.49
C PRO A 18 -8.93 -11.75 3.44
N ILE A 19 -8.57 -11.74 2.16
CA ILE A 19 -9.52 -11.66 1.04
C ILE A 19 -9.76 -13.05 0.46
N PRO A 20 -11.00 -13.52 0.29
CA PRO A 20 -11.26 -14.83 -0.32
C PRO A 20 -10.71 -14.96 -1.75
N THR A 21 -10.08 -16.11 -2.05
CA THR A 21 -9.50 -16.45 -3.36
C THR A 21 -10.06 -17.76 -3.91
N LYS A 22 -9.96 -17.93 -5.23
CA LYS A 22 -10.23 -19.19 -5.93
C LYS A 22 -9.08 -20.19 -5.80
N VAL A 23 -7.87 -19.68 -5.55
CA VAL A 23 -6.64 -20.47 -5.46
C VAL A 23 -6.48 -20.99 -4.04
N LEU A 24 -6.23 -22.30 -3.94
CA LEU A 24 -5.93 -22.98 -2.69
C LEU A 24 -4.41 -23.03 -2.47
N SER A 25 -4.01 -23.11 -1.21
CA SER A 25 -2.61 -23.32 -0.84
C SER A 25 -2.12 -24.66 -1.40
N PRO A 26 -0.90 -24.74 -1.97
CA PRO A 26 -0.29 -26.02 -2.31
C PRO A 26 0.08 -26.84 -1.06
N ASP A 27 0.26 -26.19 0.09
CA ASP A 27 0.38 -26.86 1.39
C ASP A 27 -1.02 -27.18 1.92
N THR A 28 -1.37 -28.47 1.90
CA THR A 28 -2.64 -29.00 2.39
C THR A 28 -2.86 -28.83 3.90
N SER A 29 -1.80 -28.52 4.66
CA SER A 29 -1.89 -28.24 6.10
C SER A 29 -2.18 -26.77 6.41
N SER A 30 -2.10 -25.90 5.40
CA SER A 30 -2.37 -24.47 5.55
C SER A 30 -3.83 -24.23 5.93
N LYS A 31 -4.04 -23.57 7.07
CA LYS A 31 -5.37 -23.19 7.56
C LYS A 31 -5.94 -21.97 6.83
N ASP A 32 -5.08 -21.22 6.14
CA ASP A 32 -5.42 -20.00 5.41
C ASP A 32 -5.61 -20.26 3.91
N SER A 33 -5.71 -21.53 3.51
CA SER A 33 -5.94 -21.91 2.11
C SER A 33 -7.25 -21.31 1.59
N GLY A 34 -7.20 -20.68 0.41
CA GLY A 34 -8.35 -19.98 -0.18
C GLY A 34 -8.50 -18.54 0.32
N LEU A 35 -7.49 -18.00 1.00
CA LEU A 35 -7.41 -16.60 1.40
C LEU A 35 -6.13 -15.96 0.85
N TRP A 36 -6.24 -14.72 0.43
CA TRP A 36 -5.13 -13.80 0.22
C TRP A 36 -4.76 -13.16 1.55
N SER A 37 -3.48 -12.88 1.78
CA SER A 37 -2.97 -12.33 3.03
C SER A 37 -3.64 -11.00 3.42
N PRO A 38 -3.84 -10.73 4.71
CA PRO A 38 -4.34 -9.44 5.19
C PRO A 38 -3.35 -8.32 4.89
N LEU A 39 -3.82 -7.09 4.67
CA LEU A 39 -2.96 -5.96 4.28
C LEU A 39 -2.93 -4.87 5.35
N SER A 40 -1.81 -4.14 5.48
CA SER A 40 -1.77 -2.87 6.21
C SER A 40 -1.84 -1.71 5.22
N ILE A 41 -2.83 -0.84 5.42
CA ILE A 41 -3.02 0.36 4.61
C ILE A 41 -2.82 1.58 5.50
N THR A 42 -1.97 2.51 5.07
CA THR A 42 -1.62 3.68 5.89
C THR A 42 -2.36 4.91 5.41
N LEU A 43 -3.02 5.63 6.31
CA LEU A 43 -3.62 6.93 6.05
C LEU A 43 -2.81 8.02 6.74
N LEU A 44 -2.30 8.97 5.98
CA LEU A 44 -1.65 10.19 6.45
C LEU A 44 -2.59 11.37 6.23
N TYR A 45 -2.81 12.20 7.25
CA TYR A 45 -3.79 13.27 7.13
C TYR A 45 -3.49 14.48 8.01
N THR A 46 -3.89 15.63 7.50
CA THR A 46 -3.92 16.93 8.19
C THR A 46 -5.38 17.34 8.43
N PRO A 47 -5.66 18.51 9.03
CA PRO A 47 -7.01 19.04 9.12
C PRO A 47 -7.71 19.26 7.76
N THR A 48 -6.97 19.33 6.65
CA THR A 48 -7.53 19.71 5.33
C THR A 48 -7.36 18.66 4.25
N THR A 49 -6.27 17.89 4.26
CA THR A 49 -5.94 16.97 3.18
C THR A 49 -5.46 15.64 3.75
N ALA A 50 -5.74 14.56 3.03
CA ALA A 50 -5.23 13.23 3.33
C ALA A 50 -4.64 12.53 2.12
N LEU A 51 -3.76 11.59 2.42
CA LEU A 51 -3.08 10.67 1.53
C LEU A 51 -3.24 9.25 2.07
N VAL A 52 -3.68 8.31 1.23
CA VAL A 52 -3.69 6.89 1.57
C VAL A 52 -2.58 6.17 0.82
N VAL A 53 -1.93 5.23 1.49
CA VAL A 53 -0.87 4.37 0.95
C VAL A 53 -1.44 2.97 0.77
N ASP A 54 -1.44 2.52 -0.49
CA ASP A 54 -2.00 1.24 -0.95
C ASP A 54 -3.52 1.07 -0.71
N CYS A 55 -4.12 0.08 -1.37
CA CYS A 55 -5.51 -0.32 -1.20
C CYS A 55 -5.70 -1.79 -1.58
N PRO A 56 -6.71 -2.50 -1.03
CA PRO A 56 -6.89 -3.92 -1.29
C PRO A 56 -7.34 -4.19 -2.73
N ALA A 57 -7.26 -5.44 -3.18
CA ALA A 57 -7.48 -5.78 -4.59
C ALA A 57 -8.95 -5.73 -5.05
N THR A 58 -9.90 -6.06 -4.16
CA THR A 58 -11.29 -6.36 -4.52
C THR A 58 -12.26 -5.30 -4.03
N VAL A 59 -13.47 -5.30 -4.61
CA VAL A 59 -14.45 -4.22 -4.43
C VAL A 59 -14.88 -4.06 -2.96
N ASN A 60 -15.36 -5.11 -2.30
CA ASN A 60 -15.89 -5.00 -0.92
C ASN A 60 -14.83 -4.55 0.09
N PRO A 61 -13.63 -5.17 0.17
CA PRO A 61 -12.58 -4.67 1.07
C PRO A 61 -12.19 -3.22 0.78
N THR A 62 -12.25 -2.79 -0.49
CA THR A 62 -11.94 -1.39 -0.82
C THR A 62 -13.06 -0.43 -0.41
N GLN A 63 -14.33 -0.85 -0.50
CA GLN A 63 -15.45 -0.07 0.04
C GLN A 63 -15.34 0.06 1.56
N GLU A 64 -14.98 -1.02 2.27
CA GLU A 64 -14.74 -0.98 3.71
C GLU A 64 -13.58 -0.04 4.08
N LEU A 65 -12.49 -0.08 3.31
CA LEU A 65 -11.40 0.90 3.45
C LEU A 65 -11.90 2.33 3.25
N ALA A 66 -12.72 2.59 2.22
CA ALA A 66 -13.24 3.93 1.95
C ALA A 66 -14.09 4.45 3.11
N GLU A 67 -14.96 3.62 3.69
CA GLU A 67 -15.75 4.00 4.87
C GLU A 67 -14.88 4.20 6.10
N TRP A 68 -13.86 3.37 6.30
CA TRP A 68 -12.89 3.57 7.37
C TRP A 68 -12.15 4.90 7.20
N ILE A 69 -11.66 5.25 6.00
CA ILE A 69 -11.01 6.53 5.73
C ILE A 69 -11.94 7.69 6.10
N LYS A 70 -13.19 7.69 5.61
CA LYS A 70 -14.18 8.72 5.95
C LYS A 70 -14.38 8.88 7.46
N SER A 71 -14.34 7.77 8.22
CA SER A 71 -14.44 7.80 9.69
C SER A 71 -13.22 8.41 10.40
N GLN A 72 -12.04 8.35 9.78
CA GLN A 72 -10.79 8.88 10.35
C GLN A 72 -10.60 10.37 10.07
N LEU A 73 -11.12 10.87 8.94
CA LEU A 73 -10.86 12.22 8.49
C LEU A 73 -11.57 13.27 9.36
N PRO A 74 -10.88 14.37 9.74
CA PRO A 74 -11.52 15.53 10.35
C PRO A 74 -12.63 16.09 9.45
N LEU A 75 -13.64 16.72 10.05
CA LEU A 75 -14.71 17.38 9.30
C LEU A 75 -14.11 18.43 8.33
N GLY A 76 -14.40 18.27 7.04
CA GLY A 76 -13.87 19.14 5.97
C GLY A 76 -12.51 18.73 5.41
N SER A 77 -11.84 17.73 5.99
CA SER A 77 -10.66 17.11 5.39
C SER A 77 -11.08 16.22 4.20
N THR A 78 -10.23 16.13 3.17
CA THR A 78 -10.50 15.37 1.94
C THR A 78 -9.33 14.46 1.61
N LEU A 79 -9.61 13.19 1.29
CA LEU A 79 -8.62 12.31 0.67
C LEU A 79 -8.36 12.80 -0.76
N LYS A 80 -7.18 13.40 -0.99
CA LYS A 80 -6.78 13.92 -2.30
C LYS A 80 -5.74 13.06 -2.99
N HIS A 81 -5.00 12.26 -2.22
CA HIS A 81 -3.84 11.56 -2.73
C HIS A 81 -3.87 10.08 -2.42
N PHE A 82 -3.49 9.28 -3.40
CA PHE A 82 -3.17 7.87 -3.25
C PHE A 82 -1.70 7.69 -3.61
N VAL A 83 -0.96 6.89 -2.84
CA VAL A 83 0.42 6.50 -3.16
C VAL A 83 0.52 4.99 -3.13
N CYS A 84 1.10 4.39 -4.17
CA CYS A 84 1.41 2.96 -4.17
C CYS A 84 2.87 2.70 -3.81
N THR A 85 3.10 1.74 -2.94
CA THR A 85 4.44 1.34 -2.50
C THR A 85 5.17 0.53 -3.58
N HIS A 86 4.49 -0.45 -4.20
CA HIS A 86 5.12 -1.37 -5.13
C HIS A 86 4.13 -1.97 -6.14
N ALA A 87 4.66 -2.59 -7.19
CA ALA A 87 3.86 -3.08 -8.31
C ALA A 87 3.30 -4.50 -8.09
N HIS A 88 2.54 -4.71 -7.01
CA HIS A 88 1.65 -5.87 -6.86
C HIS A 88 0.19 -5.43 -6.79
N GLY A 89 -0.66 -6.19 -7.47
CA GLY A 89 -2.05 -5.83 -7.74
C GLY A 89 -2.89 -5.69 -6.48
N ASP A 90 -2.60 -6.44 -5.44
CA ASP A 90 -3.30 -6.34 -4.16
C ASP A 90 -3.02 -5.05 -3.37
N HIS A 91 -2.11 -4.20 -3.84
CA HIS A 91 -1.83 -2.87 -3.29
C HIS A 91 -2.43 -1.72 -4.12
N PHE A 92 -2.99 -1.96 -5.30
CA PHE A 92 -3.56 -0.88 -6.14
C PHE A 92 -4.80 -1.24 -6.96
N LEU A 93 -5.17 -2.51 -7.12
CA LEU A 93 -6.28 -2.90 -8.01
C LEU A 93 -7.63 -2.37 -7.54
N GLY A 94 -7.82 -2.14 -6.24
CA GLY A 94 -9.00 -1.50 -5.68
C GLY A 94 -9.12 0.00 -5.95
N LEU A 95 -8.06 0.67 -6.41
CA LEU A 95 -8.02 2.13 -6.57
C LEU A 95 -9.24 2.75 -7.29
N PRO A 96 -9.81 2.15 -8.36
CA PRO A 96 -11.00 2.69 -9.00
C PRO A 96 -12.20 2.84 -8.05
N VAL A 97 -12.34 1.94 -7.08
CA VAL A 97 -13.39 2.01 -6.05
C VAL A 97 -13.15 3.19 -5.11
N LEU A 98 -11.89 3.48 -4.76
CA LEU A 98 -11.57 4.69 -4.01
C LEU A 98 -11.86 5.96 -4.81
N GLU A 99 -11.58 5.97 -6.12
CA GLU A 99 -11.89 7.11 -7.00
C GLU A 99 -13.40 7.41 -7.07
N GLU A 100 -14.24 6.38 -6.99
CA GLU A 100 -15.71 6.54 -6.89
C GLU A 100 -16.13 7.18 -5.56
N HIS A 101 -15.50 6.80 -4.45
CA HIS A 101 -15.81 7.33 -3.11
C HIS A 101 -15.19 8.71 -2.83
N PHE A 102 -14.09 9.06 -3.52
CA PHE A 102 -13.34 10.29 -3.32
C PHE A 102 -13.07 11.00 -4.67
N PRO A 103 -14.07 11.71 -5.23
CA PRO A 103 -13.92 12.40 -6.50
C PRO A 103 -12.73 13.38 -6.50
N GLY A 104 -11.87 13.26 -7.50
CA GLY A 104 -10.65 14.09 -7.62
C GLY A 104 -9.42 13.51 -6.92
N LEU A 105 -9.49 12.27 -6.40
CA LEU A 105 -8.33 11.52 -5.93
C LEU A 105 -7.25 11.44 -7.02
N GLN A 106 -6.03 11.83 -6.67
CA GLN A 106 -4.86 11.75 -7.55
C GLN A 106 -3.93 10.66 -7.06
N ALA A 107 -3.57 9.75 -7.96
CA ALA A 107 -2.76 8.58 -7.62
C ALA A 107 -1.32 8.73 -8.10
N TYR A 108 -0.37 8.36 -7.25
CA TYR A 108 1.07 8.52 -7.46
C TYR A 108 1.85 7.27 -7.09
N ALA A 109 3.03 7.13 -7.68
CA ALA A 109 4.06 6.19 -7.24
C ALA A 109 5.43 6.70 -7.69
N THR A 110 6.53 6.08 -7.24
CA THR A 110 7.83 6.33 -7.88
C THR A 110 7.76 5.96 -9.37
N LYS A 111 8.67 6.48 -10.18
CA LYS A 111 8.68 6.20 -11.61
C LYS A 111 8.79 4.69 -11.90
N ALA A 112 9.65 3.98 -11.17
CA ALA A 112 9.84 2.53 -11.35
C ALA A 112 8.56 1.76 -11.00
N VAL A 113 7.91 2.12 -9.89
CA VAL A 113 6.66 1.49 -9.45
C VAL A 113 5.52 1.78 -10.42
N ALA A 114 5.35 3.01 -10.88
CA ALA A 114 4.32 3.36 -11.87
C ALA A 114 4.47 2.54 -13.16
N GLN A 115 5.70 2.36 -13.66
CA GLN A 115 5.99 1.51 -14.81
C GLN A 115 5.70 0.03 -14.54
N GLY A 116 6.08 -0.47 -13.35
CA GLY A 116 5.75 -1.84 -12.95
C GLY A 116 4.24 -2.08 -12.87
N ILE A 117 3.48 -1.10 -12.38
CA ILE A 117 2.01 -1.17 -12.32
C ILE A 117 1.41 -1.24 -13.72
N ASP A 118 1.94 -0.51 -14.70
CA ASP A 118 1.49 -0.62 -16.09
C ASP A 118 1.71 -2.04 -16.66
N VAL A 119 2.81 -2.70 -16.28
CA VAL A 119 3.06 -4.11 -16.63
C VAL A 119 2.07 -5.04 -15.94
N GLN A 120 1.79 -4.85 -14.64
CA GLN A 120 0.80 -5.64 -13.90
C GLN A 120 -0.60 -5.53 -14.51
N LYS A 121 -0.94 -4.38 -15.09
CA LYS A 121 -2.23 -4.14 -15.77
C LYS A 121 -2.29 -4.72 -17.19
N SER A 122 -1.20 -5.28 -17.71
CA SER A 122 -1.23 -5.96 -19.02
C SER A 122 -2.26 -7.09 -19.01
N PRO A 123 -2.96 -7.36 -20.13
CA PRO A 123 -3.91 -8.47 -20.20
C PRO A 123 -3.29 -9.81 -19.80
N GLU A 124 -2.03 -10.05 -20.16
CA GLU A 124 -1.30 -11.27 -19.80
C GLU A 124 -1.23 -11.48 -18.28
N ILE A 125 -0.76 -10.48 -17.53
CA ILE A 125 -0.63 -10.61 -16.06
C ILE A 125 -1.99 -10.57 -15.39
N MET A 126 -2.89 -9.70 -15.84
CA MET A 126 -4.27 -9.64 -15.32
C MET A 126 -4.97 -10.99 -15.46
N ASP A 127 -4.89 -11.65 -16.62
CA ASP A 127 -5.54 -12.92 -16.88
C ASP A 127 -4.81 -14.10 -16.21
N ALA A 128 -3.48 -14.08 -16.19
CA ALA A 128 -2.68 -15.20 -15.68
C ALA A 128 -2.57 -15.22 -14.16
N VAL A 129 -2.63 -14.06 -13.51
CA VAL A 129 -2.45 -13.92 -12.05
C VAL A 129 -3.77 -13.46 -11.43
N TRP A 130 -4.11 -12.19 -11.59
CA TRP A 130 -5.13 -11.54 -10.76
C TRP A 130 -6.54 -12.10 -10.97
N ALA A 131 -6.95 -12.25 -12.23
CA ALA A 131 -8.26 -12.81 -12.59
C ALA A 131 -8.35 -14.32 -12.33
N LYS A 132 -7.23 -15.04 -12.21
CA LYS A 132 -7.23 -16.45 -11.76
C LYS A 132 -7.26 -16.57 -10.23
N THR A 133 -6.67 -15.62 -9.52
CA THR A 133 -6.63 -15.59 -8.05
C THR A 133 -7.98 -15.24 -7.45
N PHE A 134 -8.61 -14.13 -7.88
CA PHE A 134 -9.82 -13.60 -7.24
C PHE A 134 -11.11 -14.04 -7.92
N PHE A 135 -12.21 -14.05 -7.17
CA PHE A 135 -13.53 -14.42 -7.70
C PHE A 135 -13.99 -13.44 -8.80
N SER A 136 -14.86 -13.91 -9.70
CA SER A 136 -15.47 -13.09 -10.76
C SER A 136 -16.94 -12.76 -10.46
N SER A 137 -17.34 -12.86 -9.19
CA SER A 137 -18.70 -12.67 -8.72
C SER A 137 -19.03 -11.17 -8.62
N LYS A 138 -20.26 -10.78 -8.96
CA LYS A 138 -20.75 -9.40 -8.77
C LYS A 138 -21.21 -9.12 -7.33
N ASP A 139 -20.96 -10.02 -6.39
CA ASP A 139 -21.22 -9.79 -4.95
C ASP A 139 -20.16 -8.91 -4.27
N GLY A 140 -19.20 -8.39 -5.04
CA GLY A 140 -18.13 -7.50 -4.58
C GLY A 140 -16.89 -8.23 -4.06
N SER A 141 -16.83 -9.56 -4.13
CA SER A 141 -15.59 -10.33 -3.95
C SER A 141 -14.65 -10.29 -5.16
N CYS A 142 -15.05 -9.64 -6.26
CA CYS A 142 -14.26 -9.53 -7.48
C CYS A 142 -13.32 -8.33 -7.52
N LEU A 143 -12.43 -8.37 -8.50
CA LEU A 143 -11.65 -7.19 -8.92
C LEU A 143 -12.59 -6.13 -9.53
N PRO A 144 -12.27 -4.83 -9.41
CA PRO A 144 -12.95 -3.78 -10.15
C PRO A 144 -12.78 -3.94 -11.67
N ASP A 145 -13.80 -3.58 -12.44
CA ASP A 145 -13.75 -3.58 -13.92
C ASP A 145 -12.87 -2.44 -14.46
N ALA A 146 -12.90 -1.30 -13.79
CA ALA A 146 -12.13 -0.11 -14.15
C ALA A 146 -10.65 -0.27 -13.78
N ARG A 147 -9.80 0.55 -14.40
CA ARG A 147 -8.36 0.59 -14.13
C ARG A 147 -7.92 2.04 -13.99
N SER A 148 -7.36 2.38 -12.84
CA SER A 148 -6.84 3.71 -12.57
C SER A 148 -5.46 3.91 -13.17
N VAL A 149 -4.99 5.16 -13.29
CA VAL A 149 -3.65 5.50 -13.76
C VAL A 149 -2.90 6.17 -12.62
N LEU A 150 -1.64 5.78 -12.39
CA LEU A 150 -0.78 6.40 -11.39
C LEU A 150 0.24 7.29 -12.08
N GLN A 151 0.42 8.49 -11.54
CA GLN A 151 1.41 9.44 -12.02
C GLN A 151 2.75 9.17 -11.36
N ALA A 152 3.83 9.21 -12.16
CA ALA A 152 5.17 9.15 -11.60
C ALA A 152 5.46 10.43 -10.79
N LEU A 153 6.03 10.26 -9.59
CA LEU A 153 6.57 11.35 -8.80
C LEU A 153 7.75 12.05 -9.51
N PRO A 154 8.10 13.28 -9.10
CA PRO A 154 9.35 13.92 -9.52
C PRO A 154 10.56 13.03 -9.23
N THR A 155 11.68 13.27 -9.91
CA THR A 155 12.91 12.47 -9.74
C THR A 155 13.50 12.50 -8.33
N SER A 156 13.10 13.45 -7.49
CA SER A 156 13.47 13.47 -6.07
C SER A 156 12.73 12.40 -5.24
N ASN A 157 11.65 11.81 -5.78
CA ASN A 157 10.70 10.95 -5.08
C ASN A 157 10.12 11.60 -3.81
N GLU A 158 10.08 12.93 -3.78
CA GLU A 158 9.50 13.70 -2.69
C GLU A 158 8.04 14.04 -3.00
N PHE A 159 7.21 13.90 -1.97
CA PHE A 159 5.81 14.28 -2.00
C PHE A 159 5.54 15.25 -0.84
N ASN A 160 4.81 16.34 -1.12
CA ASN A 160 4.44 17.32 -0.11
C ASN A 160 2.95 17.21 0.21
N LEU A 161 2.64 16.82 1.44
CA LEU A 161 1.27 16.83 1.96
C LEU A 161 1.11 18.04 2.88
N ASP A 162 0.49 19.11 2.39
CA ASP A 162 0.16 20.31 3.20
C ASP A 162 1.38 20.93 3.95
N GLY A 163 2.57 20.88 3.34
CA GLY A 163 3.82 21.36 3.92
C GLY A 163 4.70 20.27 4.53
N HIS A 164 4.17 19.05 4.74
CA HIS A 164 4.92 17.92 5.28
C HIS A 164 5.59 17.11 4.18
N LEU A 165 6.87 16.80 4.37
CA LEU A 165 7.62 15.96 3.45
C LEU A 165 7.33 14.47 3.70
N LEU A 166 6.94 13.78 2.64
CA LEU A 166 7.00 12.33 2.52
C LEU A 166 8.06 12.03 1.47
N LYS A 167 8.97 11.08 1.75
CA LYS A 167 9.98 10.68 0.78
C LYS A 167 9.86 9.20 0.47
N LEU A 168 9.77 8.88 -0.82
CA LEU A 168 9.79 7.51 -1.31
C LEU A 168 11.22 7.12 -1.68
N TYR A 169 11.59 5.89 -1.32
CA TYR A 169 12.89 5.30 -1.59
C TYR A 169 12.67 4.08 -2.47
N ASP A 170 13.11 4.16 -3.73
CA ASP A 170 13.16 2.98 -4.59
C ASP A 170 14.21 2.01 -4.05
N VAL A 171 13.87 0.73 -4.04
CA VAL A 171 14.80 -0.34 -3.69
C VAL A 171 14.95 -1.31 -4.85
N ALA A 172 16.09 -2.00 -4.92
CA ALA A 172 16.36 -2.91 -6.03
C ALA A 172 15.43 -4.14 -6.04
N HIS A 173 15.02 -4.61 -4.86
CA HIS A 173 14.12 -5.76 -4.72
C HIS A 173 13.50 -5.81 -3.32
N GLY A 174 12.29 -6.36 -3.24
CA GLY A 174 11.62 -6.85 -2.04
C GLY A 174 10.96 -8.20 -2.35
N ASP A 175 9.67 -8.29 -2.12
CA ASP A 175 8.76 -9.27 -2.73
C ASP A 175 8.78 -9.18 -4.28
N THR A 176 8.93 -7.96 -4.84
CA THR A 176 9.08 -7.66 -6.28
C THR A 176 10.20 -6.64 -6.54
N HIS A 177 10.53 -6.42 -7.82
CA HIS A 177 11.61 -5.52 -8.27
C HIS A 177 11.19 -4.04 -8.41
N ALA A 178 9.92 -3.77 -8.73
CA ALA A 178 9.39 -2.42 -8.83
C ALA A 178 8.78 -2.03 -7.47
N ASN A 179 9.65 -1.61 -6.55
CA ASN A 179 9.34 -1.55 -5.12
C ASN A 179 9.93 -0.29 -4.46
N SER A 180 9.18 0.28 -3.53
CA SER A 180 9.60 1.44 -2.76
C SER A 180 8.98 1.44 -1.36
N PHE A 181 9.63 2.13 -0.42
CA PHE A 181 9.03 2.46 0.88
C PHE A 181 8.93 3.96 1.09
N ILE A 182 8.01 4.39 1.97
CA ILE A 182 7.80 5.79 2.33
C ILE A 182 8.38 6.04 3.71
N HIS A 183 9.17 7.10 3.86
CA HIS A 183 9.55 7.66 5.16
C HIS A 183 8.86 9.00 5.37
N VAL A 184 8.33 9.24 6.56
CA VAL A 184 7.71 10.51 6.98
C VAL A 184 8.56 11.12 8.10
N PRO A 185 9.58 11.95 7.80
CA PRO A 185 10.58 12.36 8.79
C PRO A 185 10.02 13.05 10.04
N GLU A 186 8.91 13.77 9.92
CA GLU A 186 8.30 14.49 11.04
C GLU A 186 7.66 13.56 12.07
N LEU A 187 7.07 12.45 11.61
CA LEU A 187 6.41 11.48 12.48
C LEU A 187 7.32 10.29 12.82
N ASP A 188 8.37 10.08 12.02
CA ASP A 188 9.32 8.96 12.11
C ASP A 188 8.75 7.54 11.85
N PRO A 189 7.66 7.33 11.07
CA PRO A 189 7.31 6.01 10.55
C PRO A 189 7.97 5.75 9.19
N VAL A 190 8.22 4.47 8.92
CA VAL A 190 8.41 3.93 7.58
C VAL A 190 7.20 3.08 7.20
N VAL A 191 6.55 3.39 6.07
CA VAL A 191 5.56 2.51 5.44
C VAL A 191 6.31 1.66 4.42
N ALA A 192 6.52 0.39 4.77
CA ALA A 192 7.50 -0.46 4.11
C ALA A 192 6.95 -1.22 2.89
N GLY A 193 5.63 -1.26 2.71
CA GLY A 193 5.01 -2.22 1.79
C GLY A 193 5.54 -3.63 2.08
N ASP A 194 5.70 -4.42 1.03
CA ASP A 194 6.13 -5.81 1.13
C ASP A 194 7.65 -5.99 1.22
N ILE A 195 8.40 -4.91 1.44
CA ILE A 195 9.79 -5.02 1.90
C ILE A 195 9.82 -5.58 3.34
N VAL A 196 8.77 -5.32 4.14
CA VAL A 196 8.64 -5.84 5.52
C VAL A 196 7.28 -6.50 5.69
N TYR A 197 7.29 -7.75 6.14
CA TYR A 197 6.11 -8.47 6.61
C TYR A 197 6.13 -8.54 8.13
N ASN A 198 4.96 -8.50 8.76
CA ASN A 198 4.89 -8.82 10.18
C ASN A 198 5.17 -10.31 10.40
N GLY A 199 5.71 -10.69 11.56
CA GLY A 199 6.06 -12.09 11.86
C GLY A 199 4.88 -13.07 11.94
N ASP A 200 3.65 -12.57 11.75
CA ASP A 200 2.41 -13.36 11.66
C ASP A 200 1.96 -13.61 10.20
N CYS A 201 2.67 -13.08 9.20
CA CYS A 201 2.46 -13.34 7.78
C CYS A 201 3.76 -13.82 7.12
N HIS A 202 3.65 -14.78 6.19
CA HIS A 202 4.81 -15.26 5.44
C HIS A 202 5.14 -14.33 4.26
N GLN A 203 6.43 -14.14 4.01
CA GLN A 203 6.93 -13.33 2.90
C GLN A 203 6.63 -13.97 1.53
N TRP A 204 6.32 -13.15 0.53
CA TRP A 204 6.29 -13.58 -0.86
C TRP A 204 7.70 -13.75 -1.43
N LEU A 205 8.20 -15.00 -1.43
CA LEU A 205 9.52 -15.33 -2.00
C LEU A 205 9.48 -15.66 -3.50
N GLY A 206 8.30 -15.63 -4.13
CA GLY A 206 8.06 -16.09 -5.50
C GLY A 206 8.95 -15.38 -6.53
N GLU A 207 9.10 -14.07 -6.41
CA GLU A 207 9.95 -13.30 -7.33
C GLU A 207 11.37 -13.10 -6.80
N ALA A 208 11.58 -13.18 -5.48
CA ALA A 208 12.90 -13.22 -4.82
C ALA A 208 13.57 -14.61 -4.90
N SER A 209 13.49 -15.24 -6.08
CA SER A 209 13.81 -16.66 -6.30
C SER A 209 15.30 -16.99 -6.36
N SER A 210 16.19 -16.00 -6.46
CA SER A 210 17.65 -16.18 -6.47
C SER A 210 18.32 -15.60 -5.23
N SER A 211 19.53 -16.09 -4.90
CA SER A 211 20.32 -15.56 -3.79
C SER A 211 20.70 -14.09 -3.99
N GLU A 212 20.89 -13.66 -5.24
CA GLU A 212 21.17 -12.26 -5.58
C GLU A 212 19.97 -11.35 -5.29
N LYS A 213 18.77 -11.76 -5.70
CA LYS A 213 17.54 -11.00 -5.40
C LYS A 213 17.26 -10.94 -3.90
N ARG A 214 17.51 -12.03 -3.17
CA ARG A 214 17.40 -12.02 -1.69
C ARG A 214 18.45 -11.13 -1.05
N ALA A 215 19.67 -11.04 -1.60
CA ALA A 215 20.67 -10.10 -1.12
C ALA A 215 20.26 -8.64 -1.36
N GLN A 216 19.60 -8.35 -2.48
CA GLN A 216 19.01 -7.03 -2.76
C GLN A 216 17.89 -6.68 -1.78
N TRP A 217 17.03 -7.64 -1.44
CA TRP A 217 16.00 -7.44 -0.39
C TRP A 217 16.64 -7.19 0.99
N LEU A 218 17.69 -7.93 1.36
CA LEU A 218 18.43 -7.63 2.59
C LEU A 218 19.05 -6.22 2.60
N ALA A 219 19.49 -5.71 1.45
CA ALA A 219 19.96 -4.34 1.32
C ALA A 219 18.82 -3.32 1.53
N ALA A 220 17.63 -3.57 0.96
CA ALA A 220 16.45 -2.74 1.20
C ALA A 220 16.09 -2.64 2.69
N LEU A 221 16.15 -3.76 3.42
CA LEU A 221 15.96 -3.78 4.88
C LEU A 221 17.03 -2.97 5.62
N ALA A 222 18.29 -3.03 5.17
CA ALA A 222 19.37 -2.22 5.75
C ALA A 222 19.15 -0.72 5.51
N GLU A 223 18.60 -0.32 4.37
CA GLU A 223 18.23 1.07 4.09
C GLU A 223 17.13 1.57 5.03
N ILE A 224 16.08 0.78 5.25
CA ILE A 224 15.02 1.08 6.23
C ILE A 224 15.63 1.20 7.64
N GLN A 225 16.49 0.26 8.03
CA GLN A 225 17.14 0.26 9.34
C GLN A 225 18.02 1.50 9.55
N ALA A 226 18.69 1.99 8.50
CA ALA A 226 19.56 3.16 8.56
C ALA A 226 18.79 4.46 8.89
N LEU A 227 17.49 4.53 8.55
CA LEU A 227 16.61 5.64 8.93
C LEU A 227 16.27 5.65 10.41
N ARG A 228 16.48 4.53 11.12
CA ARG A 228 16.15 4.34 12.54
C ARG A 228 14.69 4.71 12.88
N PRO A 229 13.70 4.23 12.11
CA PRO A 229 12.31 4.62 12.32
C PRO A 229 11.82 4.18 13.69
N LYS A 230 10.93 4.97 14.29
CA LYS A 230 10.22 4.58 15.52
C LYS A 230 9.17 3.50 15.27
N ILE A 231 8.59 3.52 14.07
CA ILE A 231 7.50 2.64 13.67
C ILE A 231 7.76 2.16 12.25
N VAL A 232 7.59 0.86 12.02
CA VAL A 232 7.59 0.27 10.68
C VAL A 232 6.22 -0.33 10.43
N VAL A 233 5.53 0.12 9.39
CA VAL A 233 4.26 -0.43 8.95
C VAL A 233 4.55 -1.48 7.87
N PRO A 234 4.32 -2.78 8.14
CA PRO A 234 4.54 -3.84 7.15
C PRO A 234 3.41 -3.88 6.12
N GLY A 235 3.64 -4.42 4.94
CA GLY A 235 2.60 -4.55 3.91
C GLY A 235 1.50 -5.56 4.26
N HIS A 236 1.86 -6.64 4.97
CA HIS A 236 0.92 -7.67 5.45
C HIS A 236 1.08 -7.96 6.96
N THR A 237 -0.05 -8.07 7.65
CA THR A 237 -0.14 -8.40 9.08
C THR A 237 -1.54 -8.89 9.45
N PHE A 238 -1.64 -9.93 10.29
CA PHE A 238 -2.92 -10.27 10.95
C PHE A 238 -3.18 -9.40 12.19
N THR A 239 -2.10 -8.90 12.81
CA THR A 239 -2.17 -8.10 14.02
C THR A 239 -2.52 -6.65 13.67
N PRO A 240 -3.65 -6.11 14.14
CA PRO A 240 -3.98 -4.70 13.97
C PRO A 240 -2.92 -3.85 14.66
N SER A 241 -2.38 -2.86 13.95
CA SER A 241 -1.55 -1.83 14.55
C SER A 241 -2.39 -1.04 15.55
N SER A 242 -2.19 -1.31 16.84
CA SER A 242 -2.81 -0.56 17.94
C SER A 242 -2.14 0.80 18.08
N THR A 243 -2.32 1.70 17.11
CA THR A 243 -1.69 3.02 17.15
C THR A 243 -2.74 4.12 17.10
N SER A 244 -3.55 4.22 18.17
CA SER A 244 -4.15 5.51 18.52
C SER A 244 -3.10 6.31 19.30
N MET A 245 -2.17 6.95 18.60
CA MET A 245 -1.38 8.01 19.23
C MET A 245 -2.18 9.31 19.15
N ARG A 246 -3.00 9.54 20.18
CA ARG A 246 -3.48 10.88 20.48
C ARG A 246 -2.26 11.67 20.98
N ASN A 247 -1.88 12.70 20.23
CA ASN A 247 -1.15 13.83 20.82
C ASN A 247 -2.00 14.48 21.91
#